data_AF-A0A960B226-F1
#
_entry.id   AF-A0A960B226-F1
#
_cell.length_a   1.000
_cell.length_b   1.000
_cell.length_c   1.000
_cell.angle_alpha   90.00
_cell.angle_beta   90.00
_cell.angle_gamma   90.00
#
_symmetry.space_group_name_H-M   'P 1'
#
loop_
_entity.id
_entity.type
_entity.pdbx_description
1 polymer ?
#
loop_
_entity_poly.entity_id
_entity_poly.type
_entity_poly.pdbx_seq_one_letter_code
_entity_poly.pdbx_strand_id
1 'polypeptide(L)'
;MSADENVVIPDALLVETLTRLFTQTCSHEVIQQAESDGWAPAVWEPLAATGAPWVGVAEAAGGSGGTLADAVAVQRLVGRFAVPLPVAETGLLGGWLAGAAGITLPDGLCATVFADGLVGARHLSVAPDGTVYVAIADAPGGDPDGGVVALRDDDGDGHAEHIERFGERGGNGVTVHDGWLYLARNDSVVRYRLPAGDSVGLTPDGDPETIVSGLPDSPDHFAKTAVIDDEGRMFVNIGSPSNACQVDNREPFSPGIDPCPELEDRAGIWRFDADEQGQTQADGTRYATGVRNANALAIDPDTGRLYAAINGRDQLFENWPDRYDEADDLTKPAEEVHAIVEGGDYGWPYCYFDPQQGRHVLAPEYGGDGREAGRCDDVPEPAVTFPAHWAPLGMTFPTVDALGERYRDGAFIAFHGSRFDPANQPEGPGYVVAFVPFEDGMATGEWEVFADGFAGDSTDLPAEAEHRAVDVAEGPDGALYLSDDVGGRIWRVSPESR
;
A
#
# COMPACT_ATOMS: atom_id res chain seq x y z
N MET A 1 34.36 2.41 -40.54
CA MET A 1 33.29 1.70 -41.26
C MET A 1 32.83 0.59 -40.34
N SER A 2 31.62 0.56 -39.79
CA SER A 2 30.43 1.41 -39.93
C SER A 2 29.89 1.72 -38.52
N ALA A 3 29.52 2.98 -38.30
CA ALA A 3 28.49 3.32 -37.33
C ALA A 3 27.23 3.46 -38.17
N ASP A 4 26.43 2.41 -38.24
CA ASP A 4 25.02 2.58 -38.62
C ASP A 4 24.35 3.21 -37.39
N GLU A 5 24.37 4.54 -37.34
CA GLU A 5 23.38 5.27 -36.55
C GLU A 5 22.03 4.98 -37.21
N ASN A 6 21.25 4.08 -36.62
CA ASN A 6 19.85 3.90 -36.95
C ASN A 6 19.15 5.25 -36.70
N VAL A 7 19.01 6.05 -37.76
CA VAL A 7 18.14 7.22 -37.75
C VAL A 7 16.72 6.69 -37.56
N VAL A 8 16.16 6.89 -36.37
CA VAL A 8 14.77 6.53 -36.07
C VAL A 8 13.89 7.50 -36.85
N ILE A 9 13.23 6.98 -37.90
CA ILE A 9 12.33 7.75 -38.76
C ILE A 9 10.90 7.51 -38.25
N PRO A 10 10.08 8.57 -38.11
CA PRO A 10 8.68 8.41 -37.70
C PRO A 10 7.87 7.55 -38.67
N ASP A 11 6.87 6.83 -38.15
CA ASP A 11 5.93 6.04 -38.94
C ASP A 11 5.17 6.93 -39.93
N ALA A 12 5.35 6.63 -41.22
CA ALA A 12 4.72 7.36 -42.30
C ALA A 12 3.18 7.24 -42.28
N LEU A 13 2.65 6.10 -41.82
CA LEU A 13 1.22 5.85 -41.75
C LEU A 13 0.56 6.71 -40.65
N LEU A 14 1.23 6.85 -39.51
CA LEU A 14 0.82 7.76 -38.42
C LEU A 14 0.73 9.20 -38.95
N VAL A 15 1.79 9.67 -39.60
CA VAL A 15 1.87 11.04 -40.13
C VAL A 15 0.78 11.29 -41.20
N GLU A 16 0.55 10.35 -42.11
CA GLU A 16 -0.47 10.47 -43.15
C GLU A 16 -1.89 10.49 -42.54
N THR A 17 -2.16 9.60 -41.59
CA THR A 17 -3.46 9.49 -40.92
C THR A 17 -3.80 10.78 -40.18
N LEU A 18 -2.87 11.30 -39.39
CA LEU A 18 -3.06 12.55 -38.63
C LEU A 18 -3.14 13.78 -39.53
N THR A 19 -2.35 13.83 -40.61
CA THR A 19 -2.45 14.90 -41.61
C THR A 19 -3.86 14.95 -42.20
N ARG A 20 -4.42 13.79 -42.57
CA ARG A 20 -5.78 13.71 -43.11
C ARG A 20 -6.82 14.11 -42.06
N LEU A 21 -6.66 13.66 -40.82
CA LEU A 21 -7.56 13.98 -39.71
C LEU A 21 -7.59 15.50 -39.46
N PHE A 22 -6.45 16.12 -39.19
CA PHE A 22 -6.37 17.56 -38.89
C PHE A 22 -6.80 18.44 -40.07
N THR A 23 -6.59 18.00 -41.31
CA THR A 23 -7.12 18.71 -42.49
C THR A 23 -8.66 18.76 -42.49
N GLN A 24 -9.32 17.75 -41.91
CA GLN A 24 -10.78 17.65 -41.86
C GLN A 24 -11.36 18.33 -40.62
N THR A 25 -10.67 18.26 -39.48
CA THR A 25 -11.22 18.69 -38.18
C THR A 25 -10.76 20.08 -37.75
N CYS A 26 -9.56 20.54 -38.13
CA CYS A 26 -8.99 21.83 -37.72
C CYS A 26 -9.31 22.95 -38.72
N SER A 27 -10.60 23.21 -38.93
CA SER A 27 -11.01 24.39 -39.71
C SER A 27 -10.73 25.69 -38.95
N HIS A 28 -10.66 26.82 -39.66
CA HIS A 28 -10.42 28.12 -39.03
C HIS A 28 -11.49 28.48 -37.97
N GLU A 29 -12.73 28.08 -38.22
CA GLU A 29 -13.86 28.33 -37.30
C GLU A 29 -13.70 27.52 -36.01
N VAL A 30 -13.28 26.25 -36.11
CA VAL A 30 -13.04 25.39 -34.94
C VAL A 30 -11.89 25.93 -34.08
N ILE A 31 -10.81 26.42 -34.71
CA ILE A 31 -9.68 27.01 -33.98
C ILE A 31 -10.11 28.29 -33.24
N GLN A 32 -10.83 29.20 -33.91
CA GLN A 32 -11.31 30.42 -33.25
C GLN A 32 -12.27 30.13 -32.10
N GLN A 33 -13.15 29.13 -32.27
CA GLN A 33 -14.07 28.72 -31.20
C GLN A 33 -13.31 28.15 -30.02
N ALA A 34 -12.30 27.30 -30.26
CA ALA A 34 -11.47 26.73 -29.21
C ALA A 34 -10.63 27.77 -28.47
N GLU A 35 -10.11 28.80 -29.15
CA GLU A 35 -9.41 29.93 -28.51
C GLU A 35 -10.34 30.75 -27.60
N SER A 36 -11.63 30.82 -27.93
CA SER A 36 -12.65 31.49 -27.11
C SER A 36 -13.06 30.63 -25.91
N ASP A 37 -13.28 29.34 -26.14
CA ASP A 37 -13.90 28.43 -25.17
C ASP A 37 -12.86 27.68 -24.32
N GLY A 38 -11.60 27.68 -24.73
CA GLY A 38 -10.50 26.95 -24.09
C GLY A 38 -10.45 25.45 -24.41
N TRP A 39 -11.37 24.93 -25.23
CA TRP A 39 -11.49 23.49 -25.49
C TRP A 39 -12.04 23.17 -26.89
N ALA A 40 -11.64 22.04 -27.48
CA ALA A 40 -12.02 21.64 -28.84
C ALA A 40 -12.47 20.15 -28.94
N PRO A 41 -13.65 19.79 -28.42
CA PRO A 41 -14.09 18.38 -28.35
C PRO A 41 -14.21 17.73 -29.73
N ALA A 42 -14.65 18.49 -30.75
CA ALA A 42 -14.77 18.02 -32.12
C ALA A 42 -13.42 17.66 -32.79
N VAL A 43 -12.30 18.10 -32.19
CA VAL A 43 -10.94 17.73 -32.61
C VAL A 43 -10.37 16.67 -31.68
N TRP A 44 -10.67 16.75 -30.37
CA TRP A 44 -10.17 15.82 -29.35
C TRP A 44 -10.68 14.39 -29.56
N GLU A 45 -12.00 14.18 -29.64
CA GLU A 45 -12.57 12.83 -29.69
C GLU A 45 -12.05 12.01 -30.88
N PRO A 46 -11.99 12.56 -32.12
CA PRO A 46 -11.44 11.83 -33.25
C PRO A 46 -9.93 11.57 -33.13
N LEU A 47 -9.18 12.46 -32.48
CA LEU A 47 -7.74 12.32 -32.28
C LEU A 47 -7.42 11.27 -31.20
N ALA A 48 -8.12 11.31 -30.06
CA ALA A 48 -8.02 10.31 -29.00
C ALA A 48 -8.37 8.91 -29.53
N ALA A 49 -9.38 8.80 -30.39
CA ALA A 49 -9.76 7.53 -31.02
C ALA A 49 -8.66 6.92 -31.91
N THR A 50 -7.64 7.67 -32.33
CA THR A 50 -6.48 7.12 -33.06
C THR A 50 -5.33 6.70 -32.15
N GLY A 51 -5.41 6.94 -30.83
CA GLY A 51 -4.31 6.74 -29.88
C GLY A 51 -3.18 7.78 -29.99
N ALA A 52 -3.29 8.73 -30.92
CA ALA A 52 -2.20 9.67 -31.20
C ALA A 52 -1.79 10.58 -30.04
N PRO A 53 -2.70 11.00 -29.13
CA PRO A 53 -2.32 11.72 -27.94
C PRO A 53 -1.38 10.95 -27.02
N TRP A 54 -1.30 9.61 -27.09
CA TRP A 54 -0.50 8.78 -26.19
C TRP A 54 0.67 8.07 -26.91
N VAL A 55 1.06 8.54 -28.10
CA VAL A 55 2.24 8.02 -28.80
C VAL A 55 3.52 8.42 -28.07
N GLY A 56 4.43 7.47 -27.90
CA GLY A 56 5.67 7.62 -27.12
C GLY A 56 5.55 7.10 -25.68
N VAL A 57 4.33 6.72 -25.27
CA VAL A 57 4.04 6.08 -23.98
C VAL A 57 3.91 4.57 -24.23
N ALA A 58 4.52 3.75 -23.39
CA ALA A 58 4.44 2.29 -23.53
C ALA A 58 2.99 1.80 -23.43
N GLU A 59 2.62 0.81 -24.25
CA GLU A 59 1.27 0.22 -24.21
C GLU A 59 0.95 -0.38 -22.83
N ALA A 60 1.96 -0.92 -22.13
CA ALA A 60 1.83 -1.42 -20.76
C ALA A 60 1.45 -0.34 -19.73
N ALA A 61 1.75 0.93 -20.03
CA ALA A 61 1.39 2.10 -19.21
C ALA A 61 0.15 2.84 -19.75
N GLY A 62 -0.74 2.14 -20.47
CA GLY A 62 -1.94 2.74 -21.08
C GLY A 62 -1.67 3.58 -22.32
N GLY A 63 -0.43 3.55 -22.85
CA GLY A 63 -0.01 4.30 -24.02
C GLY A 63 -0.39 3.67 -25.36
N SER A 64 -0.03 4.34 -26.46
CA SER A 64 -0.19 3.80 -27.83
C SER A 64 1.12 3.29 -28.42
N GLY A 65 2.16 3.15 -27.60
CA GLY A 65 3.50 2.73 -28.03
C GLY A 65 4.14 3.75 -28.97
N GLY A 66 5.04 3.27 -29.83
CA GLY A 66 5.79 4.11 -30.75
C GLY A 66 7.03 4.74 -30.12
N THR A 67 7.81 5.41 -30.97
CA THR A 67 9.11 5.98 -30.57
C THR A 67 8.98 7.45 -30.20
N LEU A 68 10.00 7.99 -29.52
CA LEU A 68 10.12 9.44 -29.32
C LEU A 68 10.08 10.22 -30.65
N ALA A 69 10.57 9.62 -31.75
CA ALA A 69 10.51 10.23 -33.07
C ALA A 69 9.05 10.34 -33.58
N ASP A 70 8.22 9.34 -33.32
CA ASP A 70 6.79 9.35 -33.63
C ASP A 70 6.06 10.43 -32.83
N ALA A 71 6.32 10.50 -31.52
CA ALA A 71 5.73 11.51 -30.65
C ALA A 71 6.11 12.94 -31.10
N VAL A 72 7.38 13.17 -31.45
CA VAL A 72 7.84 14.45 -32.03
C VAL A 72 7.18 14.72 -33.39
N ALA A 73 6.90 13.70 -34.19
CA ALA A 73 6.18 13.87 -35.46
C ALA A 73 4.72 14.29 -35.24
N VAL A 74 4.04 13.72 -34.24
CA VAL A 74 2.71 14.17 -33.81
C VAL A 74 2.75 15.64 -33.41
N GLN A 75 3.72 16.06 -32.58
CA GLN A 75 3.84 17.48 -32.17
C GLN A 75 4.10 18.43 -33.32
N ARG A 76 4.91 18.02 -34.30
CA ARG A 76 5.12 18.83 -35.51
C ARG A 76 3.84 19.02 -36.30
N LEU A 77 2.97 18.01 -36.35
CA LEU A 77 1.66 18.12 -37.00
C LEU A 77 0.71 19.00 -36.20
N VAL A 78 0.68 18.85 -34.86
CA VAL A 78 -0.08 19.73 -33.94
C VAL A 78 0.28 21.19 -34.20
N GLY A 79 1.57 21.53 -34.20
CA GLY A 79 2.03 22.89 -34.51
C GLY A 79 1.74 23.33 -35.95
N ARG A 80 1.88 22.43 -36.94
CA ARG A 80 1.61 22.74 -38.36
C ARG A 80 0.15 23.11 -38.62
N PHE A 81 -0.78 22.42 -37.96
CA PHE A 81 -2.22 22.63 -38.13
C PHE A 81 -2.81 23.56 -37.07
N ALA A 82 -1.99 24.12 -36.17
CA ALA A 82 -2.43 24.93 -35.03
C ALA A 82 -3.56 24.23 -34.25
N VAL A 83 -3.38 22.93 -33.98
CA VAL A 83 -4.37 22.11 -33.28
C VAL A 83 -4.52 22.67 -31.85
N PRO A 84 -5.73 23.12 -31.45
CA PRO A 84 -5.95 23.78 -30.17
C PRO A 84 -6.22 22.75 -29.06
N LEU A 85 -5.30 21.80 -28.89
CA LEU A 85 -5.43 20.70 -27.95
C LEU A 85 -4.11 20.51 -27.18
N PRO A 86 -4.16 20.04 -25.92
CA PRO A 86 -2.99 19.87 -25.07
C PRO A 86 -2.19 18.59 -25.40
N VAL A 87 -1.90 18.33 -26.68
CA VAL A 87 -1.32 17.04 -27.13
C VAL A 87 0.10 16.85 -26.59
N ALA A 88 0.87 17.92 -26.39
CA ALA A 88 2.20 17.84 -25.78
C ALA A 88 2.10 17.48 -24.30
N GLU A 89 1.15 18.10 -23.61
CA GLU A 89 0.88 17.93 -22.21
C GLU A 89 0.30 16.55 -21.91
N THR A 90 -0.67 16.05 -22.70
CA THR A 90 -1.27 14.71 -22.48
C THR A 90 -0.27 13.59 -22.76
N GLY A 91 0.43 13.63 -23.89
CA GLY A 91 1.19 12.48 -24.39
C GLY A 91 2.65 12.43 -23.98
N LEU A 92 3.34 13.54 -24.19
CA LEU A 92 4.79 13.61 -23.99
C LEU A 92 5.15 13.86 -22.52
N LEU A 93 4.34 14.64 -21.81
CA LEU A 93 4.57 14.95 -20.41
C LEU A 93 3.72 14.06 -19.50
N GLY A 94 2.40 14.13 -19.61
CA GLY A 94 1.46 13.36 -18.78
C GLY A 94 1.66 11.85 -18.92
N GLY A 95 1.73 11.34 -20.15
CA GLY A 95 1.99 9.93 -20.39
C GLY A 95 3.38 9.45 -19.98
N TRP A 96 4.41 10.30 -20.07
CA TRP A 96 5.75 9.97 -19.56
C TRP A 96 5.79 9.96 -18.03
N LEU A 97 5.12 10.92 -17.37
CA LEU A 97 5.00 10.98 -15.91
C LEU A 97 4.17 9.81 -15.36
N ALA A 98 3.06 9.46 -16.01
CA ALA A 98 2.26 8.28 -15.66
C ALA A 98 3.07 6.99 -15.84
N GLY A 99 3.83 6.87 -16.93
CA GLY A 99 4.77 5.76 -17.12
C GLY A 99 5.91 5.74 -16.09
N ALA A 100 6.34 6.90 -15.59
CA ALA A 100 7.39 7.01 -14.57
C ALA A 100 6.92 6.58 -13.18
N ALA A 101 5.61 6.64 -12.90
CA ALA A 101 5.04 6.14 -11.65
C ALA A 101 5.27 4.63 -11.49
N GLY A 102 5.28 3.87 -12.60
CA GLY A 102 5.62 2.44 -12.60
C GLY A 102 4.56 1.52 -11.97
N ILE A 103 3.36 2.04 -11.71
CA ILE A 103 2.22 1.26 -11.22
C ILE A 103 1.03 1.36 -12.16
N THR A 104 0.23 0.31 -12.20
CA THR A 104 -1.04 0.27 -12.96
C THR A 104 -2.19 0.60 -12.03
N LEU A 105 -3.12 1.41 -12.51
CA LEU A 105 -4.31 1.85 -11.79
C LEU A 105 -5.58 1.61 -12.62
N PRO A 106 -6.77 1.65 -11.99
CA PRO A 106 -8.05 1.56 -12.68
C PRO A 106 -8.31 2.81 -13.51
N ASP A 107 -9.09 2.68 -14.59
CA ASP A 107 -9.41 3.78 -15.50
C ASP A 107 -9.92 5.03 -14.77
N GLY A 108 -9.40 6.20 -15.16
CA GLY A 108 -9.79 7.50 -14.61
C GLY A 108 -9.02 7.93 -13.36
N LEU A 109 -8.06 7.13 -12.92
CA LEU A 109 -7.10 7.47 -11.86
C LEU A 109 -5.68 7.56 -12.41
N CYS A 110 -4.87 8.43 -11.83
CA CYS A 110 -3.44 8.54 -12.13
C CYS A 110 -2.61 8.57 -10.85
N ALA A 111 -1.32 8.22 -10.99
CA ALA A 111 -0.33 8.33 -9.93
C ALA A 111 0.78 9.30 -10.33
N THR A 112 1.22 10.11 -9.37
CA THR A 112 2.49 10.86 -9.43
C THR A 112 3.48 10.26 -8.43
N VAL A 113 4.77 10.48 -8.70
CA VAL A 113 5.83 10.19 -7.73
C VAL A 113 5.90 11.38 -6.77
N PHE A 114 5.23 11.26 -5.63
CA PHE A 114 5.16 12.34 -4.63
C PHE A 114 6.53 12.60 -3.99
N ALA A 115 7.24 11.52 -3.64
CA ALA A 115 8.63 11.55 -3.19
C ALA A 115 9.31 10.24 -3.60
N ASP A 116 10.65 10.24 -3.66
CA ASP A 116 11.43 9.06 -4.02
C ASP A 116 12.74 8.97 -3.23
N GLY A 117 13.35 7.80 -3.17
CA GLY A 117 14.63 7.56 -2.51
C GLY A 117 14.58 7.51 -0.98
N LEU A 118 13.39 7.34 -0.39
CA LEU A 118 13.18 7.16 1.05
C LEU A 118 13.30 5.68 1.46
N VAL A 119 14.42 5.03 1.13
CA VAL A 119 14.61 3.60 1.40
C VAL A 119 14.31 3.26 2.87
N GLY A 120 13.54 2.21 3.09
CA GLY A 120 13.01 1.86 4.40
C GLY A 120 11.76 2.64 4.80
N ALA A 121 11.11 3.37 3.89
CA ALA A 121 9.80 3.97 4.14
C ALA A 121 8.78 2.89 4.52
N ARG A 122 8.09 3.11 5.64
CA ARG A 122 7.10 2.18 6.19
C ARG A 122 5.72 2.81 6.11
N HIS A 123 5.02 2.94 7.23
CA HIS A 123 3.70 3.53 7.25
C HIS A 123 3.78 5.03 7.02
N LEU A 124 2.66 5.59 6.56
CA LEU A 124 2.51 7.03 6.36
C LEU A 124 1.19 7.53 6.96
N SER A 125 1.16 8.81 7.32
CA SER A 125 -0.05 9.47 7.81
C SER A 125 -0.08 10.90 7.29
N VAL A 126 -1.25 11.35 6.82
CA VAL A 126 -1.42 12.67 6.24
C VAL A 126 -2.11 13.59 7.24
N ALA A 127 -1.49 14.72 7.55
CA ALA A 127 -2.07 15.72 8.42
C ALA A 127 -3.16 16.54 7.69
N PRO A 128 -4.06 17.23 8.44
CA PRO A 128 -5.13 18.04 7.84
C PRO A 128 -4.65 19.18 6.92
N ASP A 129 -3.39 19.61 7.05
CA ASP A 129 -2.77 20.63 6.20
C ASP A 129 -2.13 20.05 4.92
N GLY A 130 -2.24 18.74 4.69
CA GLY A 130 -1.67 18.04 3.54
C GLY A 130 -0.23 17.56 3.74
N THR A 131 0.40 17.83 4.88
CA THR A 131 1.74 17.29 5.16
C THR A 131 1.67 15.77 5.32
N VAL A 132 2.46 15.04 4.52
CA VAL A 132 2.58 13.59 4.60
C VAL A 132 3.77 13.24 5.48
N TYR A 133 3.53 12.51 6.56
CA TYR A 133 4.57 12.01 7.44
C TYR A 133 4.81 10.54 7.19
N VAL A 134 6.07 10.15 6.98
CA VAL A 134 6.47 8.78 6.65
C VAL A 134 7.42 8.26 7.72
N ALA A 135 7.08 7.14 8.36
CA ALA A 135 8.00 6.43 9.23
C ALA A 135 9.11 5.79 8.40
N ILE A 136 10.36 5.94 8.82
CA ILE A 136 11.49 5.25 8.21
C ILE A 136 11.96 4.15 9.17
N ALA A 137 12.09 2.92 8.69
CA ALA A 137 12.58 1.81 9.49
C ALA A 137 14.06 1.99 9.85
N ASP A 138 14.41 1.61 11.07
CA ASP A 138 15.80 1.43 11.48
C ASP A 138 16.29 0.05 10.98
N ALA A 139 17.56 -0.04 10.56
CA ALA A 139 18.21 -1.26 10.05
C ALA A 139 17.84 -2.59 10.78
N PRO A 140 17.85 -3.78 10.12
CA PRO A 140 18.39 -4.08 8.79
C PRO A 140 17.40 -3.88 7.64
N GLY A 141 17.86 -3.26 6.55
CA GLY A 141 17.04 -2.97 5.36
C GLY A 141 16.42 -1.57 5.33
N GLY A 142 16.48 -0.84 6.45
CA GLY A 142 16.10 0.57 6.53
C GLY A 142 17.28 1.54 6.60
N ASP A 143 16.96 2.81 6.83
CA ASP A 143 17.95 3.89 6.98
C ASP A 143 18.59 3.83 8.39
N PRO A 144 19.92 3.81 8.52
CA PRO A 144 20.58 3.83 9.83
C PRO A 144 20.27 5.08 10.66
N ASP A 145 19.87 6.18 10.03
CA ASP A 145 19.47 7.40 10.72
C ASP A 145 18.01 7.36 11.19
N GLY A 146 17.17 6.51 10.58
CA GLY A 146 15.80 6.28 11.03
C GLY A 146 14.94 7.54 11.13
N GLY A 147 13.88 7.47 11.92
CA GLY A 147 13.03 8.60 12.27
C GLY A 147 11.81 8.75 11.35
N VAL A 148 11.43 10.00 11.09
CA VAL A 148 10.25 10.37 10.31
C VAL A 148 10.65 11.40 9.26
N VAL A 149 10.11 11.27 8.06
CA VAL A 149 10.23 12.27 6.98
C VAL A 149 8.89 12.98 6.81
N ALA A 150 8.90 14.30 6.88
CA ALA A 150 7.77 15.16 6.56
C ALA A 150 7.90 15.63 5.10
N LEU A 151 6.83 15.46 4.34
CA LEU A 151 6.73 15.78 2.93
C LEU A 151 5.58 16.75 2.71
N ARG A 152 5.80 17.82 1.93
CA ARG A 152 4.73 18.76 1.58
C ARG A 152 4.86 19.24 0.14
N ASP A 153 3.72 19.27 -0.53
CA ASP A 153 3.48 19.82 -1.86
C ASP A 153 2.76 21.18 -1.69
N ASP A 154 3.47 22.27 -1.94
CA ASP A 154 2.98 23.64 -1.75
C ASP A 154 2.32 24.22 -3.02
N ASP A 155 2.55 23.61 -4.19
CA ASP A 155 2.01 24.10 -5.48
C ASP A 155 0.90 23.23 -6.09
N GLY A 156 0.65 22.06 -5.48
CA GLY A 156 -0.43 21.13 -5.80
C GLY A 156 -0.20 20.32 -7.06
N ASP A 157 1.05 20.18 -7.53
CA ASP A 157 1.39 19.43 -8.73
C ASP A 157 1.50 17.91 -8.50
N GLY A 158 1.35 17.46 -7.24
CA GLY A 158 1.45 16.07 -6.83
C GLY A 158 2.87 15.59 -6.53
N HIS A 159 3.83 16.51 -6.34
CA HIS A 159 5.20 16.24 -5.94
C HIS A 159 5.55 17.06 -4.70
N ALA A 160 6.37 16.51 -3.80
CA ALA A 160 6.76 17.24 -2.59
C ALA A 160 7.98 18.14 -2.84
N GLU A 161 7.85 19.45 -2.65
CA GLU A 161 8.98 20.39 -2.67
C GLU A 161 9.78 20.33 -1.37
N HIS A 162 9.07 20.08 -0.27
CA HIS A 162 9.63 20.08 1.06
C HIS A 162 9.80 18.65 1.55
N ILE A 163 11.03 18.28 1.86
CA ILE A 163 11.41 16.96 2.36
C ILE A 163 12.32 17.17 3.58
N GLU A 164 11.77 17.00 4.78
CA GLU A 164 12.47 17.28 6.04
C GLU A 164 12.43 16.06 6.96
N ARG A 165 13.59 15.65 7.49
CA ARG A 165 13.70 14.52 8.43
C ARG A 165 13.79 15.01 9.87
N PHE A 166 13.15 14.27 10.79
CA PHE A 166 13.28 14.47 12.23
C PHE A 166 13.20 13.14 13.01
N GLY A 167 13.60 13.19 14.27
CA GLY A 167 13.67 12.01 15.15
C GLY A 167 14.98 11.22 14.99
N GLU A 168 15.47 10.66 16.10
CA GLU A 168 16.77 9.94 16.15
C GLU A 168 16.64 8.41 16.01
N ARG A 169 15.41 7.90 16.03
CA ARG A 169 15.07 6.47 15.93
C ARG A 169 13.75 6.34 15.21
N GLY A 170 13.72 5.47 14.23
CA GLY A 170 12.62 5.12 13.38
C GLY A 170 11.77 3.98 13.92
N GLY A 171 10.94 3.46 13.04
CA GLY A 171 9.88 2.55 13.41
C GLY A 171 9.08 2.08 12.21
N ASN A 172 7.92 1.51 12.49
CA ASN A 172 7.05 0.99 11.45
C ASN A 172 5.80 1.85 11.27
N GLY A 173 4.99 2.00 12.32
CA GLY A 173 3.76 2.81 12.29
C GLY A 173 4.01 4.29 12.53
N VAL A 174 3.27 5.15 11.82
CA VAL A 174 3.12 6.57 12.14
C VAL A 174 1.64 6.94 12.08
N THR A 175 1.18 7.79 12.99
CA THR A 175 -0.22 8.25 13.02
C THR A 175 -0.30 9.68 13.51
N VAL A 176 -1.01 10.52 12.78
CA VAL A 176 -1.38 11.87 13.23
C VAL A 176 -2.72 11.80 13.95
N HIS A 177 -2.78 12.36 15.17
CA HIS A 177 -4.00 12.45 15.96
C HIS A 177 -3.94 13.67 16.89
N ASP A 178 -4.99 14.49 16.91
CA ASP A 178 -5.13 15.66 17.80
C ASP A 178 -3.93 16.62 17.88
N GLY A 179 -3.32 16.89 16.72
CA GLY A 179 -2.16 17.79 16.60
C GLY A 179 -0.85 17.20 17.14
N TRP A 180 -0.81 15.88 17.30
CA TRP A 180 0.37 15.10 17.61
C TRP A 180 0.65 14.09 16.51
N LEU A 181 1.92 13.74 16.35
CA LEU A 181 2.37 12.62 15.54
C LEU A 181 2.93 11.55 16.45
N TYR A 182 2.38 10.34 16.35
CA TYR A 182 2.80 9.16 17.08
C TYR A 182 3.67 8.30 16.18
N LEU A 183 4.88 7.94 16.64
CA LEU A 183 5.79 7.02 15.97
C LEU A 183 5.89 5.73 16.78
N ALA A 184 5.49 4.63 16.16
CA ALA A 184 5.59 3.29 16.71
C ALA A 184 6.96 2.67 16.34
N ARG A 185 7.89 2.77 17.29
CA ARG A 185 9.21 2.10 17.24
C ARG A 185 9.05 0.63 17.61
N ASN A 186 10.08 -0.17 17.37
CA ASN A 186 10.03 -1.61 17.64
C ASN A 186 9.77 -1.94 19.13
N ASP A 187 10.22 -1.10 20.04
CA ASP A 187 10.19 -1.28 21.51
C ASP A 187 9.32 -0.25 22.26
N SER A 188 8.73 0.72 21.56
CA SER A 188 8.09 1.88 22.17
C SER A 188 7.15 2.61 21.22
N VAL A 189 6.22 3.38 21.77
CA VAL A 189 5.48 4.41 21.03
C VAL A 189 5.83 5.75 21.64
N VAL A 190 6.27 6.67 20.79
CA VAL A 190 6.60 8.05 21.17
C VAL A 190 5.74 9.02 20.39
N ARG A 191 5.55 10.24 20.88
CA ARG A 191 4.83 11.28 20.15
C ARG A 191 5.57 12.60 20.10
N TYR A 192 5.29 13.35 19.04
CA TYR A 192 5.82 14.67 18.77
C TYR A 192 4.69 15.68 18.63
N ARG A 193 4.84 16.86 19.22
CA ARG A 193 3.86 17.93 19.03
C ARG A 193 4.02 18.48 17.63
N LEU A 194 2.97 18.39 16.81
CA LEU A 194 3.04 18.96 15.47
C LEU A 194 3.01 20.50 15.56
N PRO A 195 3.79 21.18 14.69
CA PRO A 195 3.67 22.60 14.44
C PRO A 195 2.22 23.04 14.13
N ALA A 196 1.81 24.23 14.56
CA ALA A 196 0.46 24.74 14.30
C ALA A 196 0.50 26.18 13.77
N GLY A 197 -0.23 26.43 12.67
CA GLY A 197 -0.42 27.73 12.03
C GLY A 197 0.44 27.95 10.78
N ASP A 198 0.01 28.88 9.91
CA ASP A 198 0.48 29.12 8.53
C ASP A 198 1.97 29.52 8.36
N SER A 199 2.76 29.56 9.43
CA SER A 199 4.13 30.07 9.41
C SER A 199 5.14 29.23 10.21
N VAL A 200 4.83 27.94 10.43
CA VAL A 200 5.68 27.04 11.20
C VAL A 200 6.20 25.92 10.30
N GLY A 201 7.45 25.47 10.52
CA GLY A 201 8.10 24.42 9.71
C GLY A 201 7.36 23.08 9.77
N LEU A 202 7.81 22.10 8.98
CA LEU A 202 7.16 20.79 8.89
C LEU A 202 7.48 19.86 10.08
N THR A 203 8.57 20.15 10.75
CA THR A 203 9.16 19.28 11.77
C THR A 203 8.84 19.78 13.18
N PRO A 204 8.55 18.88 14.13
CA PRO A 204 8.39 19.20 15.54
C PRO A 204 9.65 19.81 16.16
N ASP A 205 9.45 20.74 17.11
CA ASP A 205 10.51 21.26 17.97
C ASP A 205 10.69 20.35 19.20
N GLY A 206 11.92 19.88 19.43
CA GLY A 206 12.32 19.20 20.67
C GLY A 206 12.22 17.67 20.65
N ASP A 207 12.55 17.07 21.79
CA ASP A 207 12.56 15.61 21.99
C ASP A 207 11.13 15.06 22.10
N PRO A 208 10.87 13.82 21.65
CA PRO A 208 9.54 13.24 21.74
C PRO A 208 9.15 12.86 23.17
N GLU A 209 7.83 12.85 23.42
CA GLU A 209 7.25 12.28 24.64
C GLU A 209 7.13 10.76 24.49
N THR A 210 7.52 10.00 25.52
CA THR A 210 7.36 8.55 25.51
C THR A 210 5.98 8.18 26.03
N ILE A 211 5.13 7.57 25.19
CA ILE A 211 3.78 7.14 25.56
C ILE A 211 3.82 5.74 26.14
N VAL A 212 4.38 4.79 25.38
CA VAL A 212 4.58 3.41 25.82
C VAL A 212 6.04 3.02 25.61
N SER A 213 6.62 2.28 26.56
CA SER A 213 7.98 1.74 26.44
C SER A 213 8.09 0.31 26.92
N GLY A 214 9.19 -0.35 26.53
CA GLY A 214 9.47 -1.72 26.95
C GLY A 214 8.56 -2.75 26.27
N LEU A 215 8.07 -2.42 25.05
CA LEU A 215 7.36 -3.39 24.24
C LEU A 215 8.35 -4.44 23.72
N PRO A 216 7.94 -5.71 23.63
CA PRO A 216 8.83 -6.78 23.22
C PRO A 216 9.07 -6.74 21.70
N ASP A 217 10.34 -6.83 21.29
CA ASP A 217 10.82 -6.51 19.94
C ASP A 217 11.74 -7.59 19.35
N SER A 218 11.76 -8.78 19.94
CA SER A 218 12.60 -9.90 19.50
C SER A 218 11.96 -11.24 19.88
N PRO A 219 12.37 -12.36 19.27
CA PRO A 219 13.29 -12.51 18.14
C PRO A 219 12.66 -12.27 16.76
N ASP A 220 11.38 -12.61 16.54
CA ASP A 220 10.72 -12.46 15.23
C ASP A 220 10.00 -11.11 15.08
N HIS A 221 8.67 -11.04 15.14
CA HIS A 221 7.91 -9.84 14.74
C HIS A 221 8.14 -8.64 15.69
N PHE A 222 9.09 -7.78 15.31
CA PHE A 222 9.54 -6.64 16.11
C PHE A 222 8.78 -5.34 15.82
N ALA A 223 8.26 -5.20 14.60
CA ALA A 223 7.56 -4.00 14.16
C ALA A 223 6.31 -3.72 15.02
N LYS A 224 6.03 -2.44 15.23
CA LYS A 224 4.81 -1.96 15.90
C LYS A 224 4.06 -1.03 14.96
N THR A 225 2.76 -1.24 14.87
CA THR A 225 1.82 -0.27 14.28
C THR A 225 0.84 0.14 15.36
N ALA A 226 0.44 1.41 15.35
CA ALA A 226 -0.56 1.95 16.25
C ALA A 226 -1.63 2.69 15.43
N VAL A 227 -2.89 2.55 15.82
CA VAL A 227 -4.00 3.42 15.38
C VAL A 227 -4.69 4.00 16.61
N ILE A 228 -5.25 5.19 16.49
CA ILE A 228 -5.86 5.92 17.61
C ILE A 228 -7.29 6.29 17.21
N ASP A 229 -8.26 5.94 18.06
CA ASP A 229 -9.66 6.34 17.83
C ASP A 229 -9.98 7.72 18.38
N ASP A 230 -11.19 8.21 18.08
CA ASP A 230 -11.68 9.53 18.50
C ASP A 230 -11.79 9.70 20.02
N GLU A 231 -11.75 8.61 20.79
CA GLU A 231 -11.71 8.64 22.25
C GLU A 231 -10.29 8.65 22.82
N GLY A 232 -9.26 8.72 21.97
CA GLY A 232 -7.86 8.72 22.37
C GLY A 232 -7.35 7.34 22.81
N ARG A 233 -8.06 6.25 22.47
CA ARG A 233 -7.59 4.88 22.73
C ARG A 233 -6.64 4.48 21.62
N MET A 234 -5.40 4.15 21.99
CA MET A 234 -4.36 3.72 21.07
C MET A 234 -4.28 2.19 21.02
N PHE A 235 -4.50 1.60 19.85
CA PHE A 235 -4.40 0.16 19.61
C PHE A 235 -3.08 -0.18 18.94
N VAL A 236 -2.27 -1.01 19.59
CA VAL A 236 -0.91 -1.34 19.15
C VAL A 236 -0.80 -2.84 18.84
N ASN A 237 -0.35 -3.18 17.63
CA ASN A 237 0.02 -4.54 17.26
C ASN A 237 1.30 -4.96 18.00
N ILE A 238 1.28 -6.13 18.63
CA ILE A 238 2.46 -6.76 19.21
C ILE A 238 2.53 -8.21 18.68
N GLY A 239 3.24 -8.39 17.57
CA GLY A 239 3.30 -9.67 16.85
C GLY A 239 4.05 -10.77 17.60
N SER A 240 3.89 -12.03 17.17
CA SER A 240 4.48 -13.21 17.80
C SER A 240 6.02 -13.22 17.75
N PRO A 241 6.68 -13.79 18.76
CA PRO A 241 8.12 -14.04 18.76
C PRO A 241 8.52 -15.30 17.98
N SER A 242 7.56 -16.06 17.43
CA SER A 242 7.82 -17.27 16.67
C SER A 242 6.84 -17.47 15.50
N ASN A 243 7.07 -18.50 14.68
CA ASN A 243 6.20 -18.82 13.56
C ASN A 243 4.82 -19.39 14.00
N ALA A 244 4.83 -20.35 14.94
CA ALA A 244 3.64 -21.11 15.35
C ALA A 244 3.68 -21.58 16.83
N CYS A 245 4.44 -20.88 17.70
CA CYS A 245 4.60 -21.21 19.12
C CYS A 245 5.10 -22.66 19.35
N GLN A 246 6.11 -23.04 18.57
CA GLN A 246 6.75 -24.35 18.61
C GLN A 246 7.77 -24.44 19.75
N VAL A 247 8.06 -25.66 20.22
CA VAL A 247 9.18 -25.90 21.16
C VAL A 247 10.51 -25.46 20.55
N ASP A 248 10.71 -25.77 19.27
CA ASP A 248 11.85 -25.34 18.45
C ASP A 248 11.29 -24.61 17.21
N ASN A 249 11.46 -23.28 17.16
CA ASN A 249 10.87 -22.43 16.11
C ASN A 249 11.37 -22.82 14.71
N ARG A 250 10.46 -23.03 13.76
CA ARG A 250 10.76 -23.35 12.34
C ARG A 250 11.58 -24.62 12.11
N GLU A 251 11.57 -25.56 13.07
CA GLU A 251 12.19 -26.87 12.90
C GLU A 251 11.16 -27.92 12.46
N PRO A 252 11.51 -28.83 11.52
CA PRO A 252 10.63 -29.90 11.10
C PRO A 252 10.16 -30.78 12.25
N PHE A 253 8.85 -31.07 12.26
CA PHE A 253 8.14 -31.88 13.27
C PHE A 253 8.23 -31.36 14.71
N SER A 254 8.60 -30.08 14.91
CA SER A 254 8.60 -29.49 16.25
C SER A 254 7.17 -29.26 16.74
N PRO A 255 6.76 -29.86 17.88
CA PRO A 255 5.40 -29.71 18.39
C PRO A 255 5.16 -28.30 18.95
N GLY A 256 3.90 -27.90 18.97
CA GLY A 256 3.45 -26.66 19.62
C GLY A 256 3.48 -26.76 21.14
N ILE A 257 3.62 -25.61 21.81
CA ILE A 257 3.46 -25.50 23.25
C ILE A 257 1.99 -25.22 23.54
N ASP A 258 1.29 -26.12 24.26
CA ASP A 258 -0.14 -25.98 24.59
C ASP A 258 -0.36 -26.04 26.13
N PRO A 259 -0.77 -24.93 26.79
CA PRO A 259 -1.09 -23.63 26.20
C PRO A 259 0.16 -22.85 25.77
N CYS A 260 0.04 -22.09 24.69
CA CYS A 260 1.09 -21.23 24.16
C CYS A 260 1.37 -20.06 25.11
N PRO A 261 2.60 -19.94 25.66
CA PRO A 261 2.96 -18.87 26.59
C PRO A 261 3.05 -17.50 25.91
N GLU A 262 3.28 -17.46 24.59
CA GLU A 262 3.41 -16.20 23.84
C GLU A 262 2.12 -15.38 23.86
N LEU A 263 0.96 -15.99 24.05
CA LEU A 263 -0.33 -15.29 24.10
C LEU A 263 -0.50 -14.44 25.37
N GLU A 264 0.42 -14.52 26.34
CA GLU A 264 0.40 -13.66 27.54
C GLU A 264 0.71 -12.20 27.16
N ASP A 265 1.74 -11.97 26.35
CA ASP A 265 2.34 -10.67 26.05
C ASP A 265 2.65 -10.45 24.54
N ARG A 266 2.33 -11.38 23.65
CA ARG A 266 2.57 -11.31 22.21
C ARG A 266 1.37 -11.86 21.41
N ALA A 267 1.48 -11.78 20.09
CA ALA A 267 0.48 -12.25 19.13
C ALA A 267 -0.93 -11.71 19.42
N GLY A 268 -1.01 -10.38 19.53
CA GLY A 268 -2.24 -9.70 19.90
C GLY A 268 -2.19 -8.20 19.66
N ILE A 269 -3.29 -7.55 20.04
CA ILE A 269 -3.44 -6.10 19.98
C ILE A 269 -3.64 -5.59 21.40
N TRP A 270 -2.89 -4.56 21.79
CA TRP A 270 -2.96 -3.92 23.11
C TRP A 270 -3.58 -2.53 22.98
N ARG A 271 -4.44 -2.18 23.94
CA ARG A 271 -5.01 -0.84 24.09
C ARG A 271 -4.27 -0.06 25.18
N PHE A 272 -3.84 1.14 24.84
CA PHE A 272 -3.24 2.14 25.71
C PHE A 272 -4.02 3.46 25.64
N ASP A 273 -3.76 4.36 26.58
CA ASP A 273 -4.22 5.76 26.48
C ASP A 273 -3.19 6.57 25.68
N ALA A 274 -3.61 7.27 24.61
CA ALA A 274 -2.69 8.03 23.77
C ALA A 274 -2.11 9.28 24.48
N ASP A 275 -2.76 9.77 25.52
CA ASP A 275 -2.39 10.96 26.28
C ASP A 275 -1.59 10.68 27.56
N GLU A 276 -1.56 9.42 28.01
CA GLU A 276 -0.80 9.00 29.18
C GLU A 276 0.66 8.66 28.84
N GLN A 277 1.60 9.46 29.36
CA GLN A 277 3.04 9.22 29.18
C GLN A 277 3.56 8.14 30.14
N GLY A 278 4.57 7.40 29.69
CA GLY A 278 5.35 6.49 30.53
C GLY A 278 4.65 5.17 30.87
N GLN A 279 3.65 4.78 30.09
CA GLN A 279 3.04 3.46 30.17
C GLN A 279 4.05 2.37 29.79
N THR A 280 3.82 1.17 30.30
CA THR A 280 4.47 -0.09 29.88
C THR A 280 3.41 -1.07 29.40
N GLN A 281 3.82 -2.18 28.79
CA GLN A 281 2.84 -3.19 28.35
C GLN A 281 1.94 -3.70 29.49
N ALA A 282 2.44 -3.72 30.74
CA ALA A 282 1.67 -4.13 31.92
C ALA A 282 0.55 -3.15 32.30
N ASP A 283 0.64 -1.89 31.87
CA ASP A 283 -0.39 -0.86 32.07
C ASP A 283 -1.45 -0.92 30.96
N GLY A 284 -1.10 -1.47 29.80
CA GLY A 284 -2.01 -1.68 28.68
C GLY A 284 -3.02 -2.80 28.91
N THR A 285 -4.17 -2.71 28.23
CA THR A 285 -5.16 -3.79 28.18
C THR A 285 -4.90 -4.66 26.96
N ARG A 286 -4.72 -5.98 27.12
CA ARG A 286 -4.74 -6.89 25.97
C ARG A 286 -6.14 -6.89 25.36
N TYR A 287 -6.30 -6.18 24.26
CA TYR A 287 -7.56 -5.96 23.58
C TYR A 287 -7.98 -7.19 22.77
N ALA A 288 -7.03 -7.84 22.11
CA ALA A 288 -7.24 -9.10 21.39
C ALA A 288 -6.00 -10.00 21.47
N THR A 289 -6.21 -11.31 21.30
CA THR A 289 -5.16 -12.34 21.22
C THR A 289 -5.37 -13.22 20.00
N GLY A 290 -4.45 -14.15 19.74
CA GLY A 290 -4.52 -15.04 18.58
C GLY A 290 -4.31 -14.33 17.24
N VAL A 291 -3.65 -13.16 17.25
CA VAL A 291 -3.32 -12.36 16.08
C VAL A 291 -1.81 -12.46 15.87
N ARG A 292 -1.34 -13.35 14.97
CA ARG A 292 0.11 -13.60 14.79
C ARG A 292 0.90 -12.31 14.59
N ASN A 293 0.52 -11.52 13.58
CA ASN A 293 1.12 -10.22 13.33
C ASN A 293 0.20 -9.39 12.43
N ALA A 294 -0.30 -8.25 12.94
CA ALA A 294 -1.21 -7.36 12.22
C ALA A 294 -0.60 -5.97 12.08
N ASN A 295 0.29 -5.78 11.10
CA ASN A 295 0.81 -4.43 10.81
C ASN A 295 -0.27 -3.53 10.20
N ALA A 296 -1.16 -4.11 9.38
CA ALA A 296 -2.30 -3.43 8.78
C ALA A 296 -3.44 -3.31 9.80
N LEU A 297 -3.46 -2.20 10.53
CA LEU A 297 -4.55 -1.81 11.44
C LEU A 297 -5.26 -0.58 10.89
N ALA A 298 -6.58 -0.57 10.95
CA ALA A 298 -7.37 0.60 10.61
C ALA A 298 -8.64 0.66 11.47
N ILE A 299 -9.13 1.87 11.75
CA ILE A 299 -10.45 2.06 12.36
C ILE A 299 -11.38 2.50 11.24
N ASP A 300 -12.49 1.78 11.08
CA ASP A 300 -13.57 2.21 10.21
C ASP A 300 -14.24 3.47 10.82
N PRO A 301 -14.14 4.63 10.15
CA PRO A 301 -14.63 5.90 10.70
C PRO A 301 -16.16 5.95 10.82
N ASP A 302 -16.89 5.15 10.05
CA ASP A 302 -18.36 5.14 10.08
C ASP A 302 -18.89 4.32 11.26
N THR A 303 -18.20 3.25 11.63
CA THR A 303 -18.66 2.32 12.68
C THR A 303 -17.83 2.38 13.97
N GLY A 304 -16.65 2.99 13.94
CA GLY A 304 -15.67 2.98 15.04
C GLY A 304 -15.07 1.60 15.31
N ARG A 305 -15.22 0.64 14.39
CA ARG A 305 -14.69 -0.72 14.55
C ARG A 305 -13.21 -0.76 14.16
N LEU A 306 -12.41 -1.39 15.00
CA LEU A 306 -11.03 -1.73 14.67
C LEU A 306 -11.00 -2.92 13.71
N TYR A 307 -10.24 -2.82 12.63
CA TYR A 307 -9.93 -3.93 11.72
C TYR A 307 -8.44 -4.24 11.73
N ALA A 308 -8.11 -5.50 11.51
CA ALA A 308 -6.74 -5.97 11.37
C ALA A 308 -6.64 -6.94 10.19
N ALA A 309 -5.68 -6.72 9.29
CA ALA A 309 -5.24 -7.74 8.35
C ALA A 309 -4.02 -8.48 8.92
N ILE A 310 -4.14 -9.80 9.03
CA ILE A 310 -3.25 -10.66 9.81
C ILE A 310 -2.34 -11.41 8.86
N ASN A 311 -1.03 -11.34 9.11
CA ASN A 311 -0.04 -12.19 8.46
C ASN A 311 -0.03 -13.57 9.13
N GLY A 312 -0.47 -14.61 8.43
CA GLY A 312 -0.59 -15.98 8.93
C GLY A 312 0.73 -16.71 9.16
N ARG A 313 0.67 -18.01 9.51
CA ARG A 313 1.87 -18.86 9.69
C ARG A 313 2.56 -19.16 8.34
N ASP A 314 3.84 -19.52 8.39
CA ASP A 314 4.63 -19.94 7.22
C ASP A 314 5.02 -21.43 7.33
N GLN A 315 5.50 -22.10 6.29
CA GLN A 315 6.23 -23.39 6.34
C GLN A 315 5.40 -24.63 6.73
N LEU A 316 4.14 -24.75 6.29
CA LEU A 316 3.33 -25.95 6.49
C LEU A 316 4.06 -27.20 5.97
N PHE A 317 4.46 -27.23 4.71
CA PHE A 317 5.14 -28.37 4.10
C PHE A 317 6.58 -28.52 4.58
N GLU A 318 7.36 -27.44 4.64
CA GLU A 318 8.72 -27.50 5.16
C GLU A 318 8.78 -28.11 6.58
N ASN A 319 7.84 -27.76 7.47
CA ASN A 319 7.82 -28.28 8.83
C ASN A 319 7.12 -29.63 8.97
N TRP A 320 6.16 -29.95 8.09
CA TRP A 320 5.29 -31.13 8.20
C TRP A 320 5.12 -31.86 6.85
N PRO A 321 6.22 -32.35 6.24
CA PRO A 321 6.20 -32.95 4.89
C PRO A 321 5.50 -34.32 4.82
N ASP A 322 5.05 -34.86 5.95
CA ASP A 322 4.25 -36.08 6.02
C ASP A 322 2.73 -35.82 5.93
N ARG A 323 2.31 -34.55 6.03
CA ARG A 323 0.90 -34.10 6.05
C ARG A 323 0.55 -33.15 4.91
N TYR A 324 1.49 -32.29 4.54
CA TYR A 324 1.32 -31.27 3.50
C TYR A 324 2.20 -31.56 2.29
N ASP A 325 2.00 -30.81 1.21
CA ASP A 325 2.87 -30.79 0.04
C ASP A 325 3.29 -29.36 -0.35
N GLU A 326 4.19 -29.23 -1.32
CA GLU A 326 4.69 -27.93 -1.78
C GLU A 326 3.57 -26.99 -2.24
N ALA A 327 2.43 -27.51 -2.72
CA ALA A 327 1.31 -26.68 -3.12
C ALA A 327 0.54 -26.11 -1.92
N ASP A 328 0.49 -26.83 -0.80
CA ASP A 328 -0.07 -26.31 0.44
C ASP A 328 0.74 -25.10 0.94
N ASP A 329 2.08 -25.12 0.88
CA ASP A 329 2.92 -23.97 1.26
C ASP A 329 2.75 -22.74 0.35
N LEU A 330 2.24 -22.93 -0.86
CA LEU A 330 2.00 -21.82 -1.80
C LEU A 330 0.58 -21.25 -1.68
N THR A 331 -0.37 -22.05 -1.19
CA THR A 331 -1.80 -21.71 -1.23
C THR A 331 -2.45 -21.62 0.15
N LYS A 332 -1.70 -21.89 1.23
CA LYS A 332 -2.19 -21.88 2.61
C LYS A 332 -1.14 -21.37 3.59
N PRO A 333 -1.55 -20.73 4.70
CA PRO A 333 -2.92 -20.29 5.00
C PRO A 333 -3.31 -19.03 4.22
N ALA A 334 -4.61 -18.74 4.13
CA ALA A 334 -5.05 -17.45 3.63
C ALA A 334 -4.59 -16.32 4.55
N GLU A 335 -4.35 -15.13 4.00
CA GLU A 335 -4.25 -13.92 4.82
C GLU A 335 -5.66 -13.45 5.18
N GLU A 336 -5.86 -12.96 6.40
CA GLU A 336 -7.20 -12.78 6.96
C GLU A 336 -7.43 -11.35 7.44
N VAL A 337 -8.58 -10.75 7.11
CA VAL A 337 -9.04 -9.47 7.69
C VAL A 337 -10.14 -9.74 8.69
N HIS A 338 -9.97 -9.25 9.91
CA HIS A 338 -10.91 -9.43 11.02
C HIS A 338 -11.39 -8.10 11.57
N ALA A 339 -12.68 -8.04 11.92
CA ALA A 339 -13.21 -6.99 12.79
C ALA A 339 -12.85 -7.32 14.24
N ILE A 340 -11.97 -6.51 14.84
CA ILE A 340 -11.38 -6.78 16.15
C ILE A 340 -12.24 -6.24 17.29
N VAL A 341 -12.70 -7.15 18.14
CA VAL A 341 -13.45 -6.84 19.36
C VAL A 341 -12.64 -7.10 20.63
N GLU A 342 -12.96 -6.36 21.70
CA GLU A 342 -12.36 -6.53 23.03
C GLU A 342 -12.55 -7.96 23.54
N GLY A 343 -11.45 -8.60 23.95
CA GLY A 343 -11.41 -9.98 24.43
C GLY A 343 -11.46 -11.05 23.33
N GLY A 344 -11.43 -10.66 22.05
CA GLY A 344 -11.41 -11.61 20.93
C GLY A 344 -10.13 -12.47 20.87
N ASP A 345 -10.28 -13.72 20.42
CA ASP A 345 -9.20 -14.65 20.11
C ASP A 345 -9.34 -15.09 18.66
N TYR A 346 -8.35 -14.79 17.83
CA TYR A 346 -8.37 -15.03 16.38
C TYR A 346 -7.59 -16.29 15.97
N GLY A 347 -7.36 -17.19 16.93
CA GLY A 347 -7.04 -18.59 16.67
C GLY A 347 -5.56 -18.94 16.60
N TRP A 348 -4.67 -18.02 16.23
CA TRP A 348 -3.22 -18.29 16.26
C TRP A 348 -2.75 -18.60 17.70
N PRO A 349 -1.82 -19.54 17.93
CA PRO A 349 -1.10 -20.38 16.96
C PRO A 349 -1.83 -21.67 16.58
N TYR A 350 -2.98 -21.93 17.19
CA TYR A 350 -3.62 -23.24 17.14
C TYR A 350 -4.40 -23.47 15.84
N CYS A 351 -4.82 -22.39 15.18
CA CYS A 351 -5.70 -22.42 14.04
C CYS A 351 -5.12 -21.59 12.90
N TYR A 352 -5.42 -22.00 11.67
CA TYR A 352 -5.17 -21.20 10.47
C TYR A 352 -6.33 -21.38 9.48
N PHE A 353 -6.64 -20.36 8.67
CA PHE A 353 -7.69 -20.46 7.67
C PHE A 353 -7.22 -21.23 6.43
N ASP A 354 -7.92 -22.33 6.11
CA ASP A 354 -7.70 -23.06 4.85
C ASP A 354 -8.67 -22.52 3.78
N PRO A 355 -8.18 -21.77 2.76
CA PRO A 355 -9.04 -21.18 1.73
C PRO A 355 -9.77 -22.21 0.87
N GLN A 356 -9.25 -23.44 0.75
CA GLN A 356 -9.90 -24.49 -0.04
C GLN A 356 -11.09 -25.09 0.72
N GLN A 357 -11.03 -25.10 2.05
CA GLN A 357 -12.12 -25.56 2.92
C GLN A 357 -13.06 -24.44 3.36
N GLY A 358 -12.60 -23.18 3.25
CA GLY A 358 -13.36 -22.00 3.64
C GLY A 358 -13.63 -21.94 5.14
N ARG A 359 -12.66 -22.33 5.97
CA ARG A 359 -12.75 -22.31 7.44
C ARG A 359 -11.39 -22.46 8.10
N HIS A 360 -11.31 -22.15 9.39
CA HIS A 360 -10.16 -22.48 10.22
C HIS A 360 -10.02 -23.99 10.46
N VAL A 361 -8.79 -24.48 10.39
CA VAL A 361 -8.41 -25.85 10.71
C VAL A 361 -7.30 -25.87 11.76
N LEU A 362 -7.20 -26.98 12.50
CA LEU A 362 -6.20 -27.18 13.54
C LEU A 362 -4.81 -27.21 12.91
N ALA A 363 -3.91 -26.42 13.46
CA ALA A 363 -2.51 -26.39 13.05
C ALA A 363 -1.79 -27.70 13.41
N PRO A 364 -0.86 -28.17 12.56
CA PRO A 364 -0.21 -29.46 12.74
C PRO A 364 0.65 -29.57 14.00
N GLU A 365 1.17 -28.44 14.48
CA GLU A 365 1.89 -28.30 15.76
C GLU A 365 1.05 -28.80 16.95
N TYR A 366 -0.28 -28.77 16.83
CA TYR A 366 -1.24 -29.13 17.87
C TYR A 366 -2.04 -30.40 17.51
N GLY A 367 -1.52 -31.21 16.58
CA GLY A 367 -2.11 -32.49 16.17
C GLY A 367 -3.06 -32.41 14.99
N GLY A 368 -3.16 -31.26 14.33
CA GLY A 368 -3.94 -31.11 13.09
C GLY A 368 -3.41 -31.96 11.93
N ASP A 369 -4.32 -32.37 11.06
CA ASP A 369 -4.05 -33.13 9.84
C ASP A 369 -4.30 -32.30 8.56
N GLY A 370 -4.47 -30.99 8.71
CA GLY A 370 -4.84 -30.06 7.65
C GLY A 370 -6.33 -30.12 7.27
N ARG A 371 -7.17 -30.86 8.01
CA ARG A 371 -8.60 -31.02 7.70
C ARG A 371 -9.48 -30.81 8.91
N GLU A 372 -9.15 -31.33 10.08
CA GLU A 372 -10.01 -31.20 11.25
C GLU A 372 -9.97 -29.78 11.83
N ALA A 373 -11.11 -29.22 12.23
CA ALA A 373 -11.15 -27.93 12.92
C ALA A 373 -10.87 -28.07 14.42
N GLY A 374 -11.52 -29.04 15.08
CA GLY A 374 -11.31 -29.27 16.51
C GLY A 374 -11.64 -28.01 17.32
N ARG A 375 -10.65 -27.45 18.03
CA ARG A 375 -10.78 -26.19 18.80
C ARG A 375 -10.97 -24.95 17.93
N CYS A 376 -10.86 -25.06 16.61
CA CYS A 376 -10.93 -23.94 15.68
C CYS A 376 -12.36 -23.59 15.24
N ASP A 377 -13.36 -24.40 15.60
CA ASP A 377 -14.77 -24.12 15.27
C ASP A 377 -15.30 -22.84 15.95
N ASP A 378 -14.65 -22.38 17.02
CA ASP A 378 -15.03 -21.18 17.78
C ASP A 378 -14.21 -19.93 17.39
N VAL A 379 -13.29 -20.04 16.42
CA VAL A 379 -12.51 -18.90 15.94
C VAL A 379 -13.45 -17.98 15.14
N PRO A 380 -13.46 -16.65 15.39
CA PRO A 380 -14.24 -15.72 14.59
C PRO A 380 -13.91 -15.86 13.11
N GLU A 381 -14.93 -15.84 12.26
CA GLU A 381 -14.76 -15.87 10.80
C GLU A 381 -14.15 -14.55 10.31
N PRO A 382 -13.21 -14.59 9.34
CA PRO A 382 -12.68 -13.39 8.72
C PRO A 382 -13.78 -12.64 7.95
N ALA A 383 -13.70 -11.32 7.96
CA ALA A 383 -14.55 -10.47 7.13
C ALA A 383 -14.23 -10.68 5.64
N VAL A 384 -12.95 -10.88 5.31
CA VAL A 384 -12.46 -11.20 3.97
C VAL A 384 -11.12 -11.93 4.07
N THR A 385 -10.84 -12.78 3.09
CA THR A 385 -9.57 -13.51 2.97
C THR A 385 -8.88 -13.22 1.66
N PHE A 386 -7.54 -13.26 1.69
CA PHE A 386 -6.67 -13.06 0.54
C PHE A 386 -5.79 -14.29 0.30
N PRO A 387 -5.18 -14.41 -0.90
CA PRO A 387 -4.23 -15.47 -1.18
C PRO A 387 -3.10 -15.52 -0.15
N ALA A 388 -2.55 -16.71 0.01
CA ALA A 388 -1.52 -16.97 1.01
C ALA A 388 -0.26 -16.13 0.77
N HIS A 389 0.36 -15.69 1.86
CA HIS A 389 1.68 -15.03 1.87
C HIS A 389 1.76 -13.68 1.18
N TRP A 390 0.64 -13.05 0.83
CA TRP A 390 0.64 -11.70 0.28
C TRP A 390 1.12 -10.63 1.27
N ALA A 391 1.17 -10.95 2.57
CA ALA A 391 1.74 -10.12 3.62
C ALA A 391 1.11 -8.72 3.71
N PRO A 392 -0.14 -8.59 4.21
CA PRO A 392 -0.78 -7.30 4.38
C PRO A 392 -0.04 -6.45 5.42
N LEU A 393 0.33 -5.22 5.06
CA LEU A 393 1.11 -4.34 5.94
C LEU A 393 0.42 -3.02 6.29
N GLY A 394 -0.45 -2.50 5.43
CA GLY A 394 -1.17 -1.26 5.66
C GLY A 394 -2.63 -1.32 5.24
N MET A 395 -3.45 -0.49 5.85
CA MET A 395 -4.89 -0.44 5.60
C MET A 395 -5.45 0.96 5.91
N THR A 396 -6.39 1.42 5.10
CA THR A 396 -7.18 2.62 5.40
C THR A 396 -8.62 2.48 4.91
N PHE A 397 -9.53 3.17 5.60
CA PHE A 397 -10.91 3.40 5.14
C PHE A 397 -10.98 4.87 4.67
N PRO A 398 -11.19 5.13 3.37
CA PRO A 398 -11.32 6.48 2.86
C PRO A 398 -12.62 7.13 3.39
N THR A 399 -12.60 8.45 3.52
CA THR A 399 -13.71 9.29 3.99
C THR A 399 -14.13 10.35 2.98
N VAL A 400 -13.27 10.63 1.99
CA VAL A 400 -13.47 11.63 0.97
C VAL A 400 -13.75 10.95 -0.37
N ASP A 401 -14.90 11.25 -0.96
CA ASP A 401 -15.30 10.72 -2.28
C ASP A 401 -14.55 11.44 -3.42
N ALA A 402 -13.25 11.19 -3.52
CA ALA A 402 -12.40 11.73 -4.58
C ALA A 402 -12.15 10.70 -5.69
N LEU A 403 -11.93 9.42 -5.35
CA LEU A 403 -11.57 8.37 -6.32
C LEU A 403 -12.76 7.82 -7.13
N GLY A 404 -13.97 8.35 -6.90
CA GLY A 404 -15.20 7.99 -7.58
C GLY A 404 -16.04 6.96 -6.82
N GLU A 405 -17.32 6.84 -7.20
CA GLU A 405 -18.35 6.12 -6.42
C GLU A 405 -17.99 4.67 -6.11
N ARG A 406 -17.16 4.05 -6.96
CA ARG A 406 -16.70 2.67 -6.82
C ARG A 406 -15.88 2.45 -5.54
N TYR A 407 -15.12 3.46 -5.12
CA TYR A 407 -14.16 3.38 -4.03
C TYR A 407 -14.59 4.16 -2.78
N ARG A 408 -15.84 4.62 -2.76
CA ARG A 408 -16.38 5.45 -1.68
C ARG A 408 -16.49 4.69 -0.36
N ASP A 409 -17.01 3.46 -0.42
CA ASP A 409 -17.39 2.68 0.76
C ASP A 409 -16.58 1.38 0.78
N GLY A 410 -15.49 1.34 1.55
CA GLY A 410 -14.58 0.19 1.54
C GLY A 410 -13.26 0.39 2.27
N ALA A 411 -12.37 -0.59 2.15
CA ALA A 411 -11.02 -0.52 2.69
C ALA A 411 -10.00 -0.73 1.58
N PHE A 412 -8.93 0.06 1.60
CA PHE A 412 -7.72 -0.20 0.82
C PHE A 412 -6.71 -0.94 1.69
N ILE A 413 -6.06 -1.97 1.13
CA ILE A 413 -5.11 -2.81 1.84
C ILE A 413 -3.85 -2.98 1.00
N ALA A 414 -2.70 -2.63 1.56
CA ALA A 414 -1.39 -2.78 0.92
C ALA A 414 -0.77 -4.14 1.24
N PHE A 415 -0.37 -4.88 0.20
CA PHE A 415 0.25 -6.20 0.28
C PHE A 415 1.71 -6.15 -0.16
N HIS A 416 2.60 -6.50 0.77
CA HIS A 416 4.07 -6.40 0.58
C HIS A 416 4.65 -7.46 -0.34
N GLY A 417 3.86 -8.48 -0.64
CA GLY A 417 4.20 -9.53 -1.57
C GLY A 417 4.90 -10.73 -0.93
N SER A 418 4.64 -11.87 -1.55
CA SER A 418 5.09 -13.19 -1.17
C SER A 418 6.58 -13.37 -1.41
N ARG A 419 7.18 -14.26 -0.60
CA ARG A 419 8.59 -14.64 -0.74
C ARG A 419 8.80 -15.86 -1.63
N PHE A 420 7.73 -16.48 -2.12
CA PHE A 420 7.78 -17.62 -3.01
C PHE A 420 8.02 -17.19 -4.45
N ASP A 421 8.59 -18.08 -5.25
CA ASP A 421 8.75 -17.89 -6.70
C ASP A 421 7.38 -17.57 -7.34
N PRO A 422 7.21 -16.41 -7.99
CA PRO A 422 5.96 -16.00 -8.61
C PRO A 422 5.42 -17.01 -9.63
N ALA A 423 6.30 -17.74 -10.32
CA ALA A 423 5.90 -18.73 -11.33
C ALA A 423 5.14 -19.92 -10.74
N ASN A 424 5.21 -20.12 -9.43
CA ASN A 424 4.55 -21.22 -8.72
C ASN A 424 3.28 -20.79 -7.98
N GLN A 425 2.94 -19.50 -7.97
CA GLN A 425 1.79 -18.98 -7.22
C GLN A 425 0.57 -18.78 -8.14
N PRO A 426 -0.53 -19.53 -7.93
CA PRO A 426 -1.67 -19.51 -8.85
C PRO A 426 -2.38 -18.16 -8.89
N GLU A 427 -2.47 -17.47 -7.76
CA GLU A 427 -3.12 -16.17 -7.61
C GLU A 427 -2.14 -14.99 -7.81
N GLY A 428 -0.88 -15.28 -8.15
CA GLY A 428 0.18 -14.29 -8.27
C GLY A 428 0.86 -13.95 -6.93
N PRO A 429 1.97 -13.22 -6.97
CA PRO A 429 2.85 -13.05 -5.82
C PRO A 429 2.41 -11.94 -4.85
N GLY A 430 1.26 -11.28 -5.08
CA GLY A 430 0.86 -10.07 -4.34
C GLY A 430 1.56 -8.84 -4.90
N TYR A 431 2.18 -8.01 -4.05
CA TYR A 431 2.79 -6.74 -4.44
C TYR A 431 1.77 -5.74 -5.01
N VAL A 432 0.61 -5.66 -4.36
CA VAL A 432 -0.54 -4.87 -4.82
C VAL A 432 -1.15 -4.06 -3.70
N VAL A 433 -1.95 -3.07 -4.06
CA VAL A 433 -2.98 -2.52 -3.17
C VAL A 433 -4.32 -3.07 -3.64
N ALA A 434 -5.09 -3.69 -2.74
CA ALA A 434 -6.44 -4.14 -3.03
C ALA A 434 -7.48 -3.17 -2.46
N PHE A 435 -8.65 -3.13 -3.08
CA PHE A 435 -9.85 -2.50 -2.53
C PHE A 435 -10.88 -3.58 -2.17
N VAL A 436 -11.48 -3.45 -0.99
CA VAL A 436 -12.57 -4.30 -0.52
C VAL A 436 -13.80 -3.43 -0.28
N PRO A 437 -14.96 -3.68 -0.91
CA PRO A 437 -16.17 -2.92 -0.65
C PRO A 437 -16.74 -3.26 0.73
N PHE A 438 -17.16 -2.24 1.48
CA PHE A 438 -17.80 -2.37 2.79
C PHE A 438 -19.15 -1.65 2.84
N GLU A 439 -20.08 -2.16 3.63
CA GLU A 439 -21.34 -1.52 3.99
C GLU A 439 -21.67 -1.87 5.45
N ASP A 440 -22.01 -0.89 6.29
CA ASP A 440 -22.33 -1.07 7.71
C ASP A 440 -21.26 -1.86 8.51
N GLY A 441 -19.98 -1.67 8.14
CA GLY A 441 -18.83 -2.38 8.71
C GLY A 441 -18.80 -3.87 8.39
N MET A 442 -19.36 -4.29 7.25
CA MET A 442 -19.24 -5.65 6.72
C MET A 442 -18.71 -5.59 5.29
N ALA A 443 -17.79 -6.48 4.94
CA ALA A 443 -17.38 -6.65 3.54
C ALA A 443 -18.58 -7.17 2.72
N THR A 444 -18.88 -6.54 1.58
CA THR A 444 -20.11 -6.81 0.81
C THR A 444 -19.91 -7.53 -0.51
N GLY A 445 -18.66 -7.70 -0.97
CA GLY A 445 -18.37 -8.26 -2.28
C GLY A 445 -16.97 -8.81 -2.40
N GLU A 446 -16.64 -9.28 -3.60
CA GLU A 446 -15.27 -9.65 -3.96
C GLU A 446 -14.40 -8.39 -3.94
N TRP A 447 -13.21 -8.53 -3.38
CA TRP A 447 -12.18 -7.51 -3.46
C TRP A 447 -11.60 -7.44 -4.87
N GLU A 448 -10.92 -6.34 -5.18
CA GLU A 448 -10.24 -6.15 -6.45
C GLU A 448 -8.84 -5.55 -6.28
N VAL A 449 -7.98 -5.76 -7.27
CA VAL A 449 -6.68 -5.09 -7.32
C VAL A 449 -6.92 -3.63 -7.72
N PHE A 450 -6.56 -2.72 -6.83
CA PHE A 450 -6.61 -1.28 -7.04
C PHE A 450 -5.31 -0.77 -7.67
N ALA A 451 -4.14 -1.16 -7.14
CA ALA A 451 -2.85 -0.80 -7.70
C ALA A 451 -1.94 -2.02 -7.84
N ASP A 452 -1.23 -2.12 -8.95
CA ASP A 452 -0.33 -3.24 -9.28
C ASP A 452 0.95 -2.72 -9.96
N GLY A 453 1.92 -3.59 -10.25
CA GLY A 453 3.15 -3.28 -10.97
C GLY A 453 4.34 -2.93 -10.06
N PHE A 454 4.14 -2.90 -8.74
CA PHE A 454 5.19 -2.53 -7.78
C PHE A 454 6.45 -3.37 -7.93
N ALA A 455 6.33 -4.69 -8.11
CA ALA A 455 7.48 -5.58 -8.21
C ALA A 455 8.32 -5.38 -9.49
N GLY A 456 7.79 -4.69 -10.51
CA GLY A 456 8.39 -4.61 -11.84
C GLY A 456 8.26 -5.93 -12.63
N ASP A 457 9.06 -6.06 -13.68
CA ASP A 457 9.01 -7.20 -14.62
C ASP A 457 9.86 -8.41 -14.17
N SER A 458 10.56 -8.33 -13.02
CA SER A 458 11.44 -9.42 -12.58
C SER A 458 10.65 -10.66 -12.13
N THR A 459 11.27 -11.82 -12.34
CA THR A 459 10.78 -13.13 -11.86
C THR A 459 11.55 -13.63 -10.63
N ASP A 460 12.66 -12.98 -10.25
CA ASP A 460 13.45 -13.33 -9.06
C ASP A 460 12.98 -12.52 -7.85
N LEU A 461 11.72 -12.75 -7.44
CA LEU A 461 11.11 -12.10 -6.28
C LEU A 461 11.35 -12.93 -5.00
N PRO A 462 11.52 -12.29 -3.83
CA PRO A 462 11.44 -10.85 -3.57
C PRO A 462 12.76 -10.09 -3.83
N ALA A 463 13.84 -10.77 -4.23
CA ALA A 463 15.18 -10.20 -4.24
C ALA A 463 15.37 -9.04 -5.24
N GLU A 464 14.71 -9.12 -6.38
CA GLU A 464 14.76 -8.13 -7.46
C GLU A 464 13.48 -7.29 -7.59
N ALA A 465 12.58 -7.33 -6.58
CA ALA A 465 11.39 -6.47 -6.59
C ALA A 465 11.82 -4.99 -6.64
N GLU A 466 11.32 -4.23 -7.61
CA GLU A 466 11.64 -2.79 -7.72
C GLU A 466 11.05 -2.00 -6.56
N HIS A 467 9.79 -2.29 -6.22
CA HIS A 467 9.05 -1.72 -5.11
C HIS A 467 8.19 -2.79 -4.41
N ARG A 468 7.85 -2.54 -3.14
CA ARG A 468 6.99 -3.41 -2.33
C ARG A 468 6.04 -2.58 -1.48
N ALA A 469 4.75 -2.60 -1.81
CA ALA A 469 3.74 -1.79 -1.12
C ALA A 469 3.74 -2.07 0.39
N VAL A 470 3.87 -1.02 1.22
CA VAL A 470 3.83 -1.13 2.68
C VAL A 470 2.54 -0.56 3.24
N ASP A 471 2.19 0.68 2.90
CA ASP A 471 1.03 1.35 3.47
C ASP A 471 0.24 2.16 2.45
N VAL A 472 -1.00 2.47 2.83
CA VAL A 472 -1.95 3.29 2.08
C VAL A 472 -2.66 4.22 3.07
N ALA A 473 -2.62 5.54 2.83
CA ALA A 473 -3.39 6.50 3.61
C ALA A 473 -4.09 7.54 2.74
N GLU A 474 -5.17 8.11 3.24
CA GLU A 474 -5.94 9.15 2.58
C GLU A 474 -5.45 10.54 3.00
N GLY A 475 -5.28 11.43 2.02
CA GLY A 475 -5.06 12.86 2.23
C GLY A 475 -6.36 13.66 2.37
N PRO A 476 -6.30 14.92 2.82
CA PRO A 476 -7.49 15.74 3.07
C PRO A 476 -8.30 16.07 1.81
N ASP A 477 -7.72 15.88 0.62
CA ASP A 477 -8.36 16.03 -0.68
C ASP A 477 -8.92 14.71 -1.26
N GLY A 478 -8.78 13.61 -0.51
CA GLY A 478 -9.18 12.26 -0.91
C GLY A 478 -8.20 11.54 -1.85
N ALA A 479 -7.03 12.14 -2.11
CA ALA A 479 -5.96 11.40 -2.77
C ALA A 479 -5.42 10.30 -1.84
N LEU A 480 -5.00 9.17 -2.41
CA LEU A 480 -4.31 8.13 -1.64
C LEU A 480 -2.80 8.27 -1.79
N TYR A 481 -2.10 8.08 -0.69
CA TYR A 481 -0.65 8.02 -0.64
C TYR A 481 -0.22 6.58 -0.37
N LEU A 482 0.67 6.05 -1.21
CA LEU A 482 1.17 4.68 -1.12
C LEU A 482 2.67 4.74 -0.82
N SER A 483 3.18 3.88 0.06
CA SER A 483 4.62 3.75 0.33
C SER A 483 5.20 2.42 -0.11
N ASP A 484 6.49 2.42 -0.41
CA ASP A 484 7.29 1.20 -0.47
C ASP A 484 8.62 1.32 0.28
N ASP A 485 9.10 0.22 0.85
CA ASP A 485 10.33 0.20 1.64
C ASP A 485 11.60 -0.12 0.83
N VAL A 486 11.48 -0.68 -0.37
CA VAL A 486 12.63 -1.14 -1.17
C VAL A 486 13.23 -0.02 -2.00
N GLY A 487 12.44 0.58 -2.88
CA GLY A 487 12.79 1.76 -3.67
C GLY A 487 12.63 3.06 -2.88
N GLY A 488 11.76 3.07 -1.86
CA GLY A 488 11.56 4.25 -1.01
C GLY A 488 10.71 5.33 -1.68
N ARG A 489 9.82 4.94 -2.59
CA ARG A 489 8.92 5.80 -3.30
C ARG A 489 7.62 5.98 -2.53
N ILE A 490 7.14 7.21 -2.57
CA ILE A 490 5.79 7.58 -2.17
C ILE A 490 5.03 7.96 -3.42
N TRP A 491 3.94 7.26 -3.71
CA TRP A 491 3.01 7.64 -4.77
C TRP A 491 1.90 8.48 -4.19
N ARG A 492 1.39 9.43 -5.00
CA ARG A 492 0.10 10.07 -4.76
C ARG A 492 -0.85 9.66 -5.89
N VAL A 493 -1.96 9.04 -5.54
CA VAL A 493 -3.00 8.57 -6.45
C VAL A 493 -4.21 9.49 -6.36
N SER A 494 -4.63 10.03 -7.49
CA SER A 494 -5.78 10.93 -7.59
C SER A 494 -6.55 10.74 -8.90
N PRO A 495 -7.75 11.31 -9.05
CA PRO A 495 -8.44 11.32 -10.33
C PRO A 495 -7.60 11.97 -11.43
N GLU A 496 -7.71 11.45 -12.65
CA GLU A 496 -7.12 12.10 -13.82
C GLU A 496 -7.70 13.52 -13.97
N SER A 497 -6.82 14.51 -14.11
CA SER A 497 -7.22 15.86 -14.50
C SER A 497 -7.73 15.82 -15.94
N ARG A 498 -9.02 16.12 -16.12
CA ARG A 498 -9.68 16.18 -17.44
C ARG A 498 -9.31 17.42 -18.24
#